data_AF-A0AAN9ZAP4-F1
#
_entry.id   AF-A0AAN9ZAP4-F1
#
_cell.length_a   1.000
_cell.length_b   1.000
_cell.length_c   1.000
_cell.angle_alpha   90.00
_cell.angle_beta   90.00
_cell.angle_gamma   90.00
#
_symmetry.space_group_name_H-M   'P 1'
#
loop_
_entity.id
_entity.type
_entity.pdbx_description
1 polymer ?
#
loop_
_entity_poly.entity_id
_entity_poly.type
_entity_poly.pdbx_seq_one_letter_code
_entity_poly.pdbx_strand_id
1 'polypeptide(L)'
;MAALPQWMLHSGNQIDGDRWLVEFKTYEEYLDFLVTPTDLKNLRSTHIAQTIAELGYRSAGETLTREQFNTRRERVVEMFNPTRKSHVLCAGRHPDFENVVLQELGTRERANRVGLLATIIFVRALTPAGHEVSGYVDYAHRLNTEDWMPFFQGKKRLWPRPNDLGYYHWRAGISRSNHSPNFKVIIDPERGLLFQNKYDRKVVCVDPSRAPGQNTTREVLKTNDYKQFVVYDHVVRRRS
;
A
#
# COMPACT_ATOMS: atom_id res chain seq x y z
N MET A 1 -8.79 25.39 28.31
CA MET A 1 -8.97 24.17 27.48
C MET A 1 -8.26 24.44 26.16
N ALA A 2 -7.13 23.77 25.89
CA ALA A 2 -6.50 23.88 24.58
C ALA A 2 -7.38 23.15 23.58
N ALA A 3 -7.95 23.88 22.62
CA ALA A 3 -8.67 23.28 21.51
C ALA A 3 -7.70 22.39 20.74
N LEU A 4 -8.07 21.13 20.51
CA LEU A 4 -7.32 20.25 19.63
C LEU A 4 -7.25 20.93 18.25
N PRO A 5 -6.06 21.06 17.64
CA PRO A 5 -5.95 21.74 16.37
C PRO A 5 -6.72 20.98 15.29
N GLN A 6 -7.33 21.75 14.39
CA GLN A 6 -8.30 21.30 13.37
C GLN A 6 -7.77 20.14 12.47
N TRP A 7 -6.47 19.90 12.45
CA TRP A 7 -5.84 18.78 11.75
C TRP A 7 -6.05 17.41 12.41
N MET A 8 -6.39 17.34 13.71
CA MET A 8 -6.74 16.08 14.40
C MET A 8 -8.13 15.54 14.02
N LEU A 9 -8.98 16.32 13.33
CA LEU A 9 -10.35 15.94 12.98
C LEU A 9 -10.52 15.38 11.56
N HIS A 10 -9.44 14.94 10.90
CA HIS A 10 -9.54 14.43 9.54
C HIS A 10 -9.82 12.93 9.54
N SER A 11 -10.99 12.55 8.99
CA SER A 11 -11.33 11.21 8.52
C SER A 11 -10.49 10.81 7.30
N GLY A 12 -9.17 10.91 7.40
CA GLY A 12 -8.19 10.38 6.46
C GLY A 12 -7.65 9.04 6.96
N ASN A 13 -6.96 8.28 6.11
CA ASN A 13 -6.31 7.04 6.52
C ASN A 13 -5.46 7.28 7.79
N GLN A 14 -5.45 6.34 8.73
CA GLN A 14 -4.72 6.43 10.01
C GLN A 14 -3.27 6.94 9.82
N ILE A 15 -2.61 6.51 8.75
CA ILE A 15 -1.24 6.90 8.37
C ILE A 15 -1.09 8.42 8.11
N ASP A 16 -2.10 9.06 7.53
CA ASP A 16 -2.09 10.51 7.30
C ASP A 16 -2.29 11.29 8.59
N GLY A 17 -3.15 10.77 9.47
CA GLY A 17 -3.34 11.26 10.83
C GLY A 17 -2.10 11.08 11.71
N ASP A 18 -1.25 10.10 11.40
CA ASP A 18 -0.01 9.79 12.13
C ASP A 18 1.23 10.53 11.57
N ARG A 19 1.07 11.39 10.55
CA ARG A 19 2.22 12.01 9.85
C ARG A 19 3.11 12.87 10.75
N TRP A 20 2.51 13.55 11.73
CA TRP A 20 3.19 14.40 12.70
C TRP A 20 4.13 13.59 13.62
N LEU A 21 3.95 12.27 13.74
CA LEU A 21 4.82 11.41 14.57
C LEU A 21 6.29 11.38 14.09
N VAL A 22 6.55 11.73 12.83
CA VAL A 22 7.92 11.77 12.27
C VAL A 22 8.74 12.91 12.86
N GLU A 23 8.10 13.96 13.38
CA GLU A 23 8.79 15.12 13.96
C GLU A 23 9.53 14.76 15.26
N PHE A 24 9.06 13.73 15.99
CA PHE A 24 9.69 13.26 17.22
C PHE A 24 10.71 12.16 16.92
N LYS A 25 11.91 12.25 17.50
CA LYS A 25 12.97 11.26 17.35
C LYS A 25 12.81 10.11 18.34
N THR A 26 12.26 10.40 19.51
CA THR A 26 12.10 9.44 20.61
C THR A 26 10.69 9.51 21.20
N TYR A 27 10.31 8.49 21.95
CA TYR A 27 9.01 8.48 22.64
C TYR A 27 8.97 9.52 23.76
N GLU A 28 10.11 9.80 24.37
CA GLU A 28 10.27 10.82 25.40
C GLU A 28 9.98 12.24 24.85
N GLU A 29 10.45 12.56 23.64
CA GLU A 29 10.12 13.84 22.99
C GLU A 29 8.62 13.97 22.68
N TYR A 30 7.95 12.85 22.36
CA TYR A 30 6.50 12.81 22.20
C TYR A 30 5.77 13.05 23.53
N LEU A 31 6.24 12.45 24.63
CA LEU A 31 5.67 12.71 25.96
C LEU A 31 5.89 14.17 26.38
N ASP A 32 7.06 14.74 26.10
CA ASP A 32 7.35 16.16 26.39
C ASP A 32 6.42 17.09 25.62
N PHE A 33 6.05 16.75 24.39
CA PHE A 33 5.05 17.50 23.62
C PHE A 33 3.65 17.48 24.26
N LEU A 34 3.30 16.39 24.95
CA LEU A 34 2.03 16.29 25.68
C LEU A 34 2.03 17.04 27.02
N VAL A 35 3.21 17.33 27.60
CA VAL A 35 3.35 18.05 28.86
C VAL A 35 3.11 19.55 28.64
N THR A 36 2.12 20.12 29.34
CA THR A 36 1.83 21.56 29.24
C THR A 36 2.56 22.36 30.31
N PRO A 37 2.77 23.68 30.12
CA PRO A 37 3.36 24.54 31.15
C PRO A 37 2.56 24.55 32.47
N THR A 38 1.25 24.29 32.41
CA THR A 38 0.38 24.17 33.58
C THR A 38 0.73 22.92 34.41
N ASP A 39 1.15 21.84 33.75
CA ASP A 39 1.59 20.59 34.41
C ASP A 39 2.86 20.80 35.18
N LEU A 40 3.83 21.49 34.58
CA LEU A 40 5.08 21.82 35.24
C LEU A 40 4.84 22.74 36.45
N LYS A 41 3.88 23.68 36.36
CA LYS A 41 3.51 24.54 37.50
C LYS A 41 2.85 23.76 38.65
N ASN A 42 1.97 22.82 38.32
CA ASN A 42 1.19 22.07 39.32
C ASN A 42 1.98 20.91 39.93
N LEU A 43 2.69 20.14 39.11
CA LEU A 43 3.38 18.92 39.52
C LEU A 43 4.83 19.19 39.94
N ARG A 44 5.41 20.32 39.50
CA ARG A 44 6.79 20.76 39.80
C ARG A 44 7.88 19.74 39.49
N SER A 45 7.54 18.70 38.72
CA SER A 45 8.42 17.61 38.32
C SER A 45 8.06 17.18 36.91
N THR A 46 9.06 17.23 36.02
CA THR A 46 8.91 16.81 34.62
C THR A 46 8.57 15.32 34.52
N HIS A 47 9.20 14.49 35.36
CA HIS A 47 8.97 13.04 35.35
C HIS A 47 7.53 12.68 35.70
N ILE A 48 6.97 13.29 36.75
CA ILE A 48 5.58 13.06 37.17
C ILE A 48 4.61 13.55 36.08
N ALA A 49 4.92 14.67 35.44
CA ALA A 49 4.11 15.18 34.32
C ALA A 49 4.10 14.21 33.12
N GLN A 50 5.25 13.65 32.77
CA GLN A 50 5.37 12.64 31.72
C GLN A 50 4.60 11.34 32.07
N THR A 51 4.70 10.85 33.31
CA THR A 51 3.95 9.66 33.74
C THR A 51 2.44 9.87 33.65
N ILE A 52 1.95 11.04 34.04
CA ILE A 52 0.52 11.36 33.95
C ILE A 52 0.08 11.51 32.49
N ALA A 53 0.93 12.08 31.63
CA ALA A 53 0.66 12.18 30.20
C ALA A 53 0.58 10.80 29.54
N GLU A 54 1.50 9.89 29.87
CA GLU A 54 1.52 8.51 29.38
C GLU A 54 0.25 7.74 29.76
N LEU A 55 -0.24 7.93 30.99
CA LEU A 55 -1.47 7.31 31.48
C LEU A 55 -2.76 7.84 30.83
N GLY A 56 -2.68 8.90 30.01
CA GLY A 56 -3.81 9.39 29.21
C GLY A 56 -4.87 10.17 29.98
N TYR A 57 -4.67 10.46 31.28
CA TYR A 57 -5.65 11.17 32.11
C TYR A 57 -5.94 12.62 31.68
N ARG A 58 -5.17 13.16 30.73
CA ARG A 58 -5.22 14.58 30.31
C ARG A 58 -5.64 14.78 28.86
N SER A 59 -5.54 13.74 28.04
CA SER A 59 -5.77 13.81 26.61
C SER A 59 -7.26 13.58 26.35
N ALA A 60 -7.91 14.48 25.62
CA ALA A 60 -9.27 14.23 25.13
C ALA A 60 -9.34 13.13 24.04
N GLY A 61 -8.20 12.49 23.73
CA GLY A 61 -8.03 11.41 22.76
C GLY A 61 -7.03 10.37 23.24
N GLU A 62 -6.84 9.32 22.44
CA GLU A 62 -5.98 8.18 22.75
C GLU A 62 -4.49 8.57 22.81
N THR A 63 -3.84 8.41 23.96
CA THR A 63 -2.38 8.48 24.07
C THR A 63 -1.76 7.20 23.56
N LEU A 64 -0.86 7.34 22.57
CA LEU A 64 -0.13 6.22 22.03
C LEU A 64 0.79 5.62 23.08
N THR A 65 0.73 4.30 23.26
CA THR A 65 1.76 3.59 24.03
C THR A 65 3.10 3.66 23.30
N ARG A 66 4.21 3.40 24.00
CA ARG A 66 5.55 3.35 23.40
C ARG A 66 5.62 2.45 22.16
N GLU A 67 5.01 1.27 22.24
CA GLU A 67 4.95 0.31 21.13
C GLU A 67 4.12 0.85 19.95
N GLN A 68 2.96 1.44 20.23
CA GLN A 68 2.11 2.04 19.21
C GLN A 68 2.78 3.24 18.54
N PHE A 69 3.43 4.11 19.32
CA PHE A 69 4.20 5.24 18.81
C PHE A 69 5.31 4.77 17.87
N ASN A 70 6.14 3.83 18.31
CA ASN A 70 7.22 3.30 17.48
C ASN A 70 6.69 2.64 16.21
N THR A 71 5.66 1.79 16.32
CA THR A 71 5.07 1.10 15.16
C THR A 71 4.46 2.08 14.16
N ARG A 72 3.70 3.07 14.63
CA ARG A 72 3.07 4.08 13.76
C ARG A 72 4.13 4.99 13.13
N ARG A 73 5.10 5.46 13.92
CA ARG A 73 6.21 6.28 13.43
C ARG A 73 7.05 5.55 12.39
N GLU A 74 7.44 4.30 12.64
CA GLU A 74 8.19 3.47 11.70
C GLU A 74 7.44 3.29 10.38
N ARG A 75 6.14 3.01 10.42
CA ARG A 75 5.30 2.92 9.20
C ARG A 75 5.31 4.21 8.39
N VAL A 76 5.21 5.36 9.06
CA VAL A 76 5.23 6.66 8.40
C VAL A 76 6.62 6.94 7.83
N VAL A 77 7.69 6.67 8.59
CA VAL A 77 9.08 6.82 8.12
C VAL A 77 9.36 5.91 6.93
N GLU A 78 8.95 4.64 6.95
CA GLU A 78 9.11 3.70 5.84
C GLU A 78 8.35 4.17 4.60
N MET A 79 7.19 4.82 4.77
CA MET A 79 6.42 5.37 3.67
C MET A 79 7.16 6.53 2.97
N PHE A 80 7.81 7.43 3.72
CA PHE A 80 8.53 8.57 3.16
C PHE A 80 9.97 8.22 2.73
N ASN A 81 10.64 7.36 3.50
CA ASN A 81 12.02 6.92 3.31
C ASN A 81 12.11 5.38 3.34
N PRO A 82 11.57 4.69 2.32
CA PRO A 82 11.70 3.23 2.25
C PRO A 82 13.18 2.86 2.13
N THR A 83 13.67 2.05 3.07
CA THR A 83 15.03 1.54 3.07
C THR A 83 15.23 0.75 1.77
N ARG A 84 16.09 1.26 0.87
CA ARG A 84 16.34 0.63 -0.43
C ARG A 84 17.08 -0.69 -0.21
N LYS A 85 16.34 -1.80 -0.17
CA LYS A 85 16.95 -3.14 -0.25
C LYS A 85 17.51 -3.30 -1.66
N SER A 86 18.76 -3.76 -1.78
CA SER A 86 19.31 -4.16 -3.07
C SER A 86 18.54 -5.38 -3.55
N HIS A 87 17.63 -5.17 -4.50
CA HIS A 87 16.92 -6.29 -5.09
C HIS A 87 17.75 -6.89 -6.21
N VAL A 88 18.04 -8.17 -6.08
CA VAL A 88 18.49 -8.98 -7.22
C VAL A 88 17.31 -9.08 -8.20
N LEU A 89 17.46 -8.54 -9.41
CA LEU A 89 16.43 -8.62 -10.43
C LEU A 89 16.33 -10.06 -10.93
N CYS A 90 15.15 -10.66 -10.81
CA CYS A 90 14.90 -12.02 -11.27
C CYS A 90 14.85 -12.08 -12.80
N ALA A 91 14.22 -11.09 -13.44
CA ALA A 91 14.08 -11.02 -14.89
C ALA A 91 15.43 -10.91 -15.61
N GLY A 92 16.38 -10.15 -15.04
CA GLY A 92 17.72 -9.97 -15.63
C GLY A 92 18.58 -11.24 -15.64
N ARG A 93 18.18 -12.31 -14.93
CA ARG A 93 18.88 -13.59 -14.90
C ARG A 93 18.41 -14.58 -15.96
N HIS A 94 17.34 -14.27 -16.68
CA HIS A 94 16.79 -15.12 -17.74
C HIS A 94 16.28 -14.25 -18.90
N PRO A 95 17.17 -13.71 -19.75
CA PRO A 95 16.83 -12.71 -20.76
C PRO A 95 15.96 -13.24 -21.91
N ASP A 96 15.93 -14.57 -22.13
CA ASP A 96 15.19 -15.18 -23.22
C ASP A 96 13.74 -15.45 -22.80
N PHE A 97 12.90 -14.42 -22.90
CA PHE A 97 11.46 -14.54 -22.70
C PHE A 97 10.79 -14.85 -24.05
N GLU A 98 10.39 -16.10 -24.30
CA GLU A 98 9.47 -16.38 -25.42
C GLU A 98 8.06 -15.83 -25.15
N ASN A 99 7.75 -15.59 -23.87
CA ASN A 99 6.43 -15.17 -23.42
C ASN A 99 6.34 -13.65 -23.23
N VAL A 100 5.50 -13.00 -24.03
CA VAL A 100 5.22 -11.56 -23.98
C VAL A 100 4.84 -11.09 -22.57
N VAL A 101 4.06 -11.87 -21.82
CA VAL A 101 3.65 -11.48 -20.46
C VAL A 101 4.86 -11.40 -19.52
N LEU A 102 5.77 -12.39 -19.59
CA LEU A 102 6.96 -12.41 -18.73
C LEU A 102 7.92 -11.28 -19.09
N GLN A 103 8.07 -10.98 -20.38
CA GLN A 103 8.85 -9.86 -20.87
C GLN A 103 8.31 -8.53 -20.31
N GLU A 104 7.00 -8.29 -20.45
CA GLU A 104 6.36 -7.06 -19.99
C GLU A 104 6.37 -6.90 -18.46
N LEU A 105 6.25 -8.00 -17.71
CA LEU A 105 6.43 -7.94 -16.26
C LEU A 105 7.90 -7.71 -15.88
N GLY A 106 8.84 -8.30 -16.63
CA GLY A 106 10.28 -8.17 -16.40
C GLY A 106 10.78 -6.73 -16.56
N THR A 107 10.31 -6.00 -17.58
CA THR A 107 10.66 -4.58 -17.78
C THR A 107 10.19 -3.70 -16.61
N ARG A 108 9.10 -4.10 -15.93
CA ARG A 108 8.49 -3.38 -14.80
C ARG A 108 9.07 -3.76 -13.44
N GLU A 109 9.80 -4.88 -13.35
CA GLU A 109 10.28 -5.43 -12.08
C GLU A 109 11.07 -4.37 -11.28
N ARG A 110 12.10 -3.77 -11.91
CA ARG A 110 12.97 -2.80 -11.23
C ARG A 110 12.21 -1.58 -10.73
N ALA A 111 11.34 -1.01 -11.57
CA ALA A 111 10.59 0.20 -11.22
C ALA A 111 9.60 -0.04 -10.08
N ASN A 112 8.97 -1.21 -10.04
CA ASN A 112 8.09 -1.63 -8.94
C ASN A 112 8.85 -1.89 -7.64
N ARG A 113 10.00 -2.57 -7.71
CA ARG A 113 10.83 -2.84 -6.52
C ARG A 113 11.38 -1.57 -5.88
N VAL A 114 11.71 -0.55 -6.67
CA VAL A 114 12.19 0.75 -6.17
C VAL A 114 11.04 1.67 -5.74
N GLY A 115 9.79 1.33 -6.09
CA GLY A 115 8.61 2.14 -5.78
C GLY A 115 8.50 3.43 -6.60
N LEU A 116 9.06 3.43 -7.83
CA LEU A 116 8.83 4.49 -8.81
C LEU A 116 7.53 4.25 -9.59
N LEU A 117 7.20 2.97 -9.77
CA LEU A 117 6.01 2.49 -10.44
C LEU A 117 5.21 1.64 -9.46
N ALA A 118 3.89 1.80 -9.46
CA ALA A 118 2.97 0.93 -8.74
C ALA A 118 2.04 0.27 -9.76
N THR A 119 2.38 -0.95 -10.15
CA THR A 119 1.65 -1.70 -11.16
C THR A 119 0.55 -2.56 -10.55
N ILE A 120 -0.66 -2.45 -11.09
CA ILE A 120 -1.77 -3.37 -10.82
C ILE A 120 -1.95 -4.28 -12.04
N ILE A 121 -1.96 -5.58 -11.82
CA ILE A 121 -2.17 -6.59 -12.87
C ILE A 121 -3.58 -7.15 -12.72
N PHE A 122 -4.43 -6.94 -13.72
CA PHE A 122 -5.66 -7.70 -13.87
C PHE A 122 -5.39 -8.97 -14.66
N VAL A 123 -5.76 -10.11 -14.10
CA VAL A 123 -5.63 -11.41 -14.76
C VAL A 123 -6.94 -12.17 -14.67
N ARG A 124 -7.36 -12.76 -15.79
CA ARG A 124 -8.50 -13.68 -15.89
C ARG A 124 -8.03 -14.99 -16.52
N ALA A 125 -8.26 -16.09 -15.81
CA ALA A 125 -7.74 -17.41 -16.14
C ALA A 125 -8.79 -18.50 -15.91
N LEU A 126 -8.63 -19.64 -16.57
CA LEU A 126 -9.39 -20.86 -16.31
C LEU A 126 -8.61 -21.76 -15.38
N THR A 127 -9.16 -22.11 -14.23
CA THR A 127 -8.55 -23.10 -13.32
C THR A 127 -8.40 -24.45 -14.02
N PRO A 128 -7.56 -25.37 -13.51
CA PRO A 128 -7.45 -26.72 -14.04
C PRO A 128 -8.79 -27.48 -14.06
N ALA A 129 -9.72 -27.14 -13.16
CA ALA A 129 -11.09 -27.67 -13.11
C ALA A 129 -12.06 -27.00 -14.12
N GLY A 130 -11.56 -26.08 -14.96
CA GLY A 130 -12.32 -25.36 -15.97
C GLY A 130 -13.15 -24.19 -15.46
N HIS A 131 -12.95 -23.73 -14.22
CA HIS A 131 -13.71 -22.58 -13.68
C HIS A 131 -12.98 -21.29 -13.95
N GLU A 132 -13.70 -20.23 -14.31
CA GLU A 132 -13.09 -18.93 -14.48
C GLU A 132 -12.82 -18.25 -13.14
N VAL A 133 -11.62 -17.71 -13.01
CA VAL A 133 -11.19 -16.85 -11.91
C VAL A 133 -10.57 -15.58 -12.48
N SER A 134 -10.84 -14.46 -11.84
CA SER A 134 -10.21 -13.19 -12.17
C SER A 134 -9.79 -12.44 -10.92
N GLY A 135 -8.82 -11.55 -11.05
CA GLY A 135 -8.44 -10.69 -9.94
C GLY A 135 -7.46 -9.60 -10.31
N TYR A 136 -7.31 -8.66 -9.39
CA TYR A 136 -6.38 -7.54 -9.46
C TYR A 136 -5.25 -7.80 -8.48
N VAL A 137 -4.02 -7.85 -8.97
CA VAL A 137 -2.82 -8.17 -8.20
C VAL A 137 -1.98 -6.90 -8.06
N ASP A 138 -1.58 -6.58 -6.84
CA ASP A 138 -0.54 -5.58 -6.60
C ASP A 138 0.82 -6.22 -6.90
N TYR A 139 1.45 -5.81 -8.01
CA TYR A 139 2.67 -6.43 -8.48
C TYR A 139 3.85 -6.19 -7.53
N ALA A 140 4.02 -4.95 -7.05
CA ALA A 140 5.08 -4.61 -6.10
C ALA A 140 4.93 -5.36 -4.78
N HIS A 141 3.69 -5.54 -4.28
CA HIS A 141 3.44 -6.37 -3.10
C HIS A 141 3.88 -7.82 -3.34
N ARG A 142 3.45 -8.44 -4.44
CA ARG A 142 3.83 -9.83 -4.75
C ARG A 142 5.34 -10.00 -4.94
N LEU A 143 6.01 -9.02 -5.56
CA LEU A 143 7.47 -9.03 -5.75
C LEU A 143 8.24 -9.06 -4.43
N ASN A 144 7.65 -8.54 -3.36
CA ASN A 144 8.27 -8.45 -2.04
C ASN A 144 7.92 -9.64 -1.13
N THR A 145 6.78 -10.30 -1.35
CA THR A 145 6.31 -11.38 -0.48
C THR A 145 6.54 -12.80 -1.03
N GLU A 146 6.93 -12.95 -2.29
CA GLU A 146 7.07 -14.25 -2.96
C GLU A 146 8.32 -14.28 -3.84
N ASP A 147 8.90 -15.47 -4.04
CA ASP A 147 9.96 -15.66 -5.02
C ASP A 147 9.39 -15.63 -6.45
N TRP A 148 9.84 -14.66 -7.23
CA TRP A 148 9.42 -14.48 -8.62
C TRP A 148 10.28 -15.22 -9.64
N MET A 149 11.42 -15.80 -9.23
CA MET A 149 12.30 -16.54 -10.14
C MET A 149 11.57 -17.69 -10.87
N PRO A 150 10.71 -18.51 -10.22
CA PRO A 150 10.00 -19.59 -10.92
C PRO A 150 8.99 -19.09 -11.97
N PHE A 151 8.47 -17.88 -11.80
CA PHE A 151 7.55 -17.28 -12.77
C PHE A 151 8.32 -16.82 -14.01
N PHE A 152 9.46 -16.14 -13.82
CA PHE A 152 10.32 -15.71 -14.92
C PHE A 152 11.01 -16.89 -15.65
N GLN A 153 11.21 -18.03 -14.98
CA GLN A 153 11.65 -19.28 -15.62
C GLN A 153 10.52 -20.02 -16.38
N GLY A 154 9.29 -19.49 -16.40
CA GLY A 154 8.14 -20.15 -17.03
C GLY A 154 7.64 -21.41 -16.30
N LYS A 155 8.24 -21.77 -15.15
CA LYS A 155 7.84 -22.94 -14.35
C LYS A 155 6.55 -22.72 -13.58
N LYS A 156 6.15 -21.46 -13.37
CA LYS A 156 4.97 -21.09 -12.60
C LYS A 156 4.18 -19.99 -13.28
N ARG A 157 2.85 -20.15 -13.28
CA ARG A 157 1.90 -19.14 -13.80
C ARG A 157 1.40 -18.23 -12.68
N LEU A 158 1.18 -16.96 -13.02
CA LEU A 158 0.49 -16.01 -12.16
C LEU A 158 -1.00 -16.38 -12.06
N TRP A 159 -1.50 -16.53 -10.83
CA TRP A 159 -2.91 -16.78 -10.53
C TRP A 159 -3.45 -15.71 -9.58
N PRO A 160 -4.70 -15.23 -9.81
CA PRO A 160 -5.38 -14.41 -8.83
C PRO A 160 -5.64 -15.22 -7.55
N ARG A 161 -5.38 -14.60 -6.39
CA ARG A 161 -5.57 -15.18 -5.06
C ARG A 161 -6.66 -14.43 -4.29
N PRO A 162 -7.37 -15.10 -3.37
CA PRO A 162 -8.36 -14.47 -2.49
C PRO A 162 -7.88 -13.24 -1.69
N ASN A 163 -6.56 -13.12 -1.46
CA ASN A 163 -5.94 -12.05 -0.68
C ASN A 163 -5.35 -10.92 -1.55
N ASP A 164 -5.50 -10.99 -2.88
CA ASP A 164 -5.09 -9.90 -3.76
C ASP A 164 -6.08 -8.72 -3.69
N LEU A 165 -5.79 -7.63 -4.42
CA LEU A 165 -6.60 -6.40 -4.39
C LEU A 165 -8.06 -6.65 -4.75
N GLY A 166 -8.27 -7.55 -5.71
CA GLY A 166 -9.58 -8.07 -6.06
C GLY A 166 -9.47 -9.53 -6.46
N TYR A 167 -10.49 -10.31 -6.14
CA TYR A 167 -10.62 -11.70 -6.54
C TYR A 167 -12.08 -12.01 -6.82
N TYR A 168 -12.35 -12.71 -7.92
CA TYR A 168 -13.68 -13.15 -8.30
C TYR A 168 -13.65 -14.57 -8.87
N HIS A 169 -14.46 -15.45 -8.28
CA HIS A 169 -14.66 -16.81 -8.77
C HIS A 169 -16.01 -16.90 -9.50
N TRP A 170 -15.98 -16.93 -10.83
CA TRP A 170 -17.17 -16.70 -11.67
C TRP A 170 -18.27 -17.72 -11.47
N ARG A 171 -17.92 -19.01 -11.32
CA ARG A 171 -18.91 -20.08 -11.10
C ARG A 171 -19.58 -20.01 -9.72
N ALA A 172 -18.85 -19.54 -8.71
CA ALA A 172 -19.30 -19.56 -7.33
C ALA A 172 -19.91 -18.21 -6.89
N GLY A 173 -19.73 -17.16 -7.70
CA GLY A 173 -20.12 -15.79 -7.36
C GLY A 173 -19.34 -15.19 -6.18
N ILE A 174 -18.22 -15.78 -5.79
CA ILE A 174 -17.44 -15.32 -4.63
C ILE A 174 -16.55 -14.16 -5.06
N SER A 175 -16.80 -12.98 -4.50
CA SER A 175 -15.98 -11.78 -4.66
C SER A 175 -15.25 -11.42 -3.37
N ARG A 176 -13.98 -11.00 -3.48
CA ARG A 176 -13.19 -10.47 -2.38
C ARG A 176 -12.42 -9.25 -2.84
N SER A 177 -12.24 -8.30 -1.95
CA SER A 177 -11.49 -7.07 -2.17
C SER A 177 -10.66 -6.75 -0.93
N ASN A 178 -9.35 -6.61 -1.09
CA ASN A 178 -8.43 -6.44 0.03
C ASN A 178 -7.49 -5.26 -0.20
N HIS A 179 -7.19 -4.49 0.83
CA HIS A 179 -6.11 -3.51 0.75
C HIS A 179 -4.75 -4.21 0.64
N SER A 180 -3.80 -3.60 -0.07
CA SER A 180 -2.40 -4.01 -0.07
C SER A 180 -1.54 -2.94 0.63
N PRO A 181 -0.23 -3.17 0.82
CA PRO A 181 0.68 -2.13 1.29
C PRO A 181 0.70 -0.87 0.40
N ASN A 182 0.49 -1.01 -0.91
CA ASN A 182 0.57 0.12 -1.86
C ASN A 182 -0.78 0.73 -2.22
N PHE A 183 -1.88 -0.04 -2.13
CA PHE A 183 -3.19 0.40 -2.59
C PHE A 183 -4.29 0.22 -1.54
N LYS A 184 -5.18 1.21 -1.47
CA LYS A 184 -6.46 1.15 -0.79
C LYS A 184 -7.56 0.92 -1.83
N VAL A 185 -8.21 -0.24 -1.76
CA VAL A 185 -9.46 -0.50 -2.49
C VAL A 185 -10.58 0.44 -2.04
N ILE A 186 -11.28 1.02 -3.00
CA ILE A 186 -12.46 1.87 -2.81
C ILE A 186 -13.58 1.28 -3.67
N ILE A 187 -14.75 1.08 -3.05
CA ILE A 187 -15.97 0.67 -3.75
C ILE A 187 -16.84 1.92 -3.86
N ASP A 188 -16.98 2.43 -5.08
CA ASP A 188 -17.72 3.65 -5.39
C ASP A 188 -19.05 3.28 -6.10
N PRO A 189 -20.21 3.82 -5.67
CA PRO A 189 -21.50 3.49 -6.28
C PRO A 189 -21.62 3.84 -7.78
N GLU A 190 -20.94 4.89 -8.25
CA GLU A 190 -21.04 5.38 -9.63
C GLU A 190 -19.88 4.93 -10.52
N ARG A 191 -18.70 4.76 -9.91
CA ARG A 191 -17.44 4.46 -10.60
C ARG A 191 -17.01 3.01 -10.42
N GLY A 192 -17.68 2.26 -9.55
CA GLY A 192 -17.38 0.86 -9.28
C GLY A 192 -16.09 0.69 -8.48
N LEU A 193 -15.31 -0.33 -8.86
CA LEU A 193 -14.07 -0.67 -8.17
C LEU A 193 -12.95 0.30 -8.54
N LEU A 194 -12.32 0.87 -7.52
CA LEU A 194 -11.23 1.82 -7.65
C LEU A 194 -10.07 1.43 -6.73
N PHE A 195 -8.85 1.79 -7.12
CA PHE A 195 -7.65 1.57 -6.30
C PHE A 195 -6.94 2.89 -6.06
N GLN A 196 -6.92 3.36 -4.82
CA GLN A 196 -6.16 4.55 -4.45
C GLN A 196 -4.74 4.17 -4.06
N ASN A 197 -3.75 4.75 -4.72
CA ASN A 197 -2.36 4.61 -4.31
C ASN A 197 -2.16 5.28 -2.93
N LYS A 198 -1.53 4.59 -1.99
CA LYS A 198 -1.38 5.08 -0.62
C LYS A 198 -0.35 6.21 -0.50
N TYR A 199 0.61 6.32 -1.43
CA TYR A 199 1.69 7.30 -1.36
C TYR A 199 1.28 8.68 -1.87
N ASP A 200 0.61 8.76 -3.01
CA ASP A 200 0.22 10.05 -3.62
C ASP A 200 -1.30 10.31 -3.59
N ARG A 201 -2.07 9.35 -3.05
CA ARG A 201 -3.54 9.37 -2.92
C ARG A 201 -4.29 9.46 -4.25
N LYS A 202 -3.62 9.28 -5.39
CA LYS A 202 -4.26 9.25 -6.69
C LYS A 202 -5.01 7.94 -6.89
N VAL A 203 -6.11 8.03 -7.62
CA VAL A 203 -7.01 6.90 -7.86
C VAL A 203 -6.75 6.33 -9.25
N VAL A 204 -6.57 5.00 -9.28
CA VAL A 204 -6.56 4.16 -10.48
C VAL A 204 -7.98 3.64 -10.71
N CYS A 205 -8.55 3.98 -11.85
CA CYS A 205 -9.84 3.44 -12.31
C CYS A 205 -9.60 2.22 -13.20
N VAL A 206 -10.25 1.10 -12.86
CA VAL A 206 -10.11 -0.16 -13.60
C VAL A 206 -11.30 -0.49 -14.50
N ASP A 207 -12.26 0.43 -14.61
CA ASP A 207 -13.35 0.33 -15.57
C ASP A 207 -12.79 0.43 -17.01
N PRO A 208 -12.98 -0.61 -17.86
CA PRO A 208 -12.48 -0.60 -19.23
C PRO A 208 -13.06 0.56 -20.07
N SER A 209 -14.26 1.04 -19.75
CA SER A 209 -14.94 2.13 -20.47
C SER A 209 -14.45 3.53 -20.11
N ARG A 210 -13.66 3.66 -19.03
CA ARG A 210 -13.17 4.95 -18.52
C ARG A 210 -11.66 5.05 -18.62
N ALA A 211 -11.16 6.29 -18.56
CA ALA A 211 -9.72 6.55 -18.46
C ALA A 211 -9.19 6.06 -17.10
N PRO A 212 -7.98 5.48 -17.04
CA PRO A 212 -7.46 4.84 -15.82
C PRO A 212 -7.05 5.82 -14.71
N GLY A 213 -7.03 7.13 -14.98
CA GLY A 213 -6.69 8.17 -14.02
C GLY A 213 -5.38 8.89 -14.35
N GLN A 214 -5.04 9.91 -13.54
CA GLN A 214 -3.82 10.69 -13.72
C GLN A 214 -2.58 9.86 -13.38
N ASN A 215 -1.51 10.03 -14.18
CA ASN A 215 -0.24 9.28 -14.05
C ASN A 215 -0.40 7.77 -14.17
N THR A 216 -1.53 7.29 -14.69
CA THR A 216 -1.81 5.87 -14.86
C THR A 216 -1.98 5.56 -16.34
N THR A 217 -1.30 4.54 -16.83
CA THR A 217 -1.57 3.96 -18.16
C THR A 217 -2.28 2.63 -17.99
N ARG A 218 -3.06 2.23 -19.01
CA ARG A 218 -3.70 0.92 -19.09
C ARG A 218 -3.27 0.25 -20.38
N GLU A 219 -2.72 -0.94 -20.27
CA GLU A 219 -2.24 -1.74 -21.38
C GLU A 219 -2.88 -3.13 -21.35
N VAL A 220 -3.44 -3.57 -22.48
CA VAL A 220 -4.00 -4.92 -22.62
C VAL A 220 -2.98 -5.79 -23.34
N LEU A 221 -2.46 -6.80 -22.64
CA LEU A 221 -1.48 -7.73 -23.21
C LEU A 221 -2.21 -8.90 -23.87
N LYS A 222 -1.90 -9.13 -25.14
CA LYS A 222 -2.40 -10.31 -25.87
C LYS A 222 -1.51 -11.51 -25.56
N THR A 223 -2.12 -12.57 -25.06
CA THR A 223 -1.43 -13.80 -24.65
C THR A 223 -2.36 -15.00 -24.80
N ASN A 224 -1.79 -16.17 -25.03
CA ASN A 224 -2.52 -17.43 -25.06
C ASN A 224 -2.61 -18.10 -23.67
N ASP A 225 -1.88 -17.59 -22.67
CA ASP A 225 -1.86 -18.18 -21.33
C ASP A 225 -3.06 -17.80 -20.47
N TYR A 226 -3.67 -16.66 -20.78
CA TYR A 226 -4.71 -16.02 -19.99
C TYR A 226 -5.86 -15.58 -20.90
N LYS A 227 -7.10 -15.64 -20.40
CA LYS A 227 -8.25 -15.09 -21.14
C LYS A 227 -8.14 -13.58 -21.28
N GLN A 228 -7.69 -12.91 -20.22
CA GLN A 228 -7.42 -11.48 -20.21
C GLN A 228 -6.22 -11.21 -19.31
N PHE A 229 -5.35 -10.32 -19.76
CA PHE A 229 -4.22 -9.82 -18.99
C PHE A 229 -4.10 -8.32 -19.25
N VAL A 230 -4.34 -7.51 -18.23
CA VAL A 230 -4.33 -6.04 -18.35
C VAL A 230 -3.43 -5.48 -17.27
N VAL A 231 -2.55 -4.57 -17.65
CA VAL A 231 -1.60 -3.92 -16.76
C VAL A 231 -2.01 -2.47 -16.60
N TYR A 232 -2.04 -2.02 -15.34
CA TYR A 232 -2.24 -0.62 -14.98
C TYR A 232 -0.97 -0.12 -14.32
N ASP A 233 -0.23 0.73 -15.02
CA ASP A 233 1.03 1.27 -14.51
C ASP A 233 0.80 2.67 -13.96
N HIS A 234 0.92 2.81 -12.64
CA HIS A 234 0.80 4.10 -11.97
C HIS A 234 2.18 4.65 -11.60
N VAL A 235 2.55 5.80 -12.17
CA VAL A 235 3.81 6.49 -11.85
C VAL A 235 3.66 7.26 -10.54
N VAL A 236 4.33 6.76 -9.50
CA VAL A 236 4.24 7.30 -8.14
C VAL A 236 5.07 8.58 -8.07
N ARG A 237 4.40 9.73 -7.92
CA ARG A 237 5.10 10.99 -7.67
C ARG A 237 5.37 11.14 -6.18
N ARG A 238 6.65 11.08 -5.80
CA ARG A 238 7.07 11.53 -4.47
C ARG A 238 6.99 13.06 -4.47
N ARG A 239 6.30 13.65 -3.47
CA ARG A 239 6.42 15.09 -3.24
C ARG A 239 7.88 15.37 -2.85
N SER A 240 8.55 16.16 -3.68
CA SER A 240 9.80 16.85 -3.34
C SER A 240 9.58 17.82 -2.19
#